data_AF-A0A9D8TCE0-F1
#
_entry.id   AF-A0A9D8TCE0-F1
#
_cell.length_a   1.000
_cell.length_b   1.000
_cell.length_c   1.000
_cell.angle_alpha   90.00
_cell.angle_beta   90.00
_cell.angle_gamma   90.00
#
_symmetry.space_group_name_H-M   'P 1'
#
loop_
_entity.id
_entity.type
_entity.pdbx_description
1 polymer ?
#
loop_
_entity_poly.entity_id
_entity_poly.type
_entity_poly.pdbx_seq_one_letter_code
_entity_poly.pdbx_strand_id
1 'polypeptide(L)'
;MKKLLICLLSLLLLQSSLYAAEQAKAADKDAQKKENKKNGKSLFWEITNGKQEAYLFSYFKGRGDGLHFAYSFDGLIWKSVQNDKIFLKPQVGKEKLMRDPSIVQGPDGMFHMVWTSGWKENNIGYAYSEDLIHWSEQQEIPVMAHEPNCQNCWAPELFYDKASKKFYIIWATTIEGKYEAAPGNEDQYAHRLYYTTTKDFKSFAPTQLWYDPGFSVIDA
;
A
#
# COMPACT_ATOMS: atom_id res chain seq x y z
N MET A 1 57.72 -13.97 16.95
CA MET A 1 57.03 -12.67 17.15
C MET A 1 56.86 -11.86 15.86
N LYS A 2 57.84 -11.74 14.94
CA LYS A 2 57.68 -10.95 13.70
C LYS A 2 56.59 -11.43 12.71
N LYS A 3 56.35 -12.74 12.56
CA LYS A 3 55.31 -13.29 11.66
C LYS A 3 53.87 -12.96 12.11
N LEU A 4 53.62 -12.93 13.42
CA LEU A 4 52.27 -12.63 13.96
C LEU A 4 51.92 -11.15 13.80
N LEU A 5 52.91 -10.26 13.94
CA LEU A 5 52.74 -8.82 13.75
C LEU A 5 52.41 -8.44 12.29
N ILE A 6 53.00 -9.14 11.32
CA ILE A 6 52.73 -8.95 9.88
C ILE A 6 51.28 -9.35 9.54
N CYS A 7 50.76 -10.45 10.11
CA CYS A 7 49.36 -10.85 9.90
C CYS A 7 48.34 -9.87 10.51
N LEU A 8 48.65 -9.26 11.67
CA LEU A 8 47.74 -8.28 12.29
C LEU A 8 47.71 -6.97 11.50
N LEU A 9 48.87 -6.53 10.99
CA LEU A 9 48.96 -5.36 10.11
C LEU A 9 48.22 -5.58 8.78
N SER A 10 48.32 -6.76 8.17
CA SER A 10 47.59 -7.07 6.93
C SER A 10 46.07 -7.15 7.14
N LEU A 11 45.61 -7.66 8.28
CA LEU A 11 44.18 -7.73 8.61
C LEU A 11 43.57 -6.33 8.85
N LEU A 12 44.31 -5.44 9.53
CA LEU A 12 43.91 -4.04 9.73
C LEU A 12 43.84 -3.26 8.41
N LEU A 13 44.79 -3.48 7.50
CA LEU A 13 44.78 -2.90 6.16
C LEU A 13 43.62 -3.42 5.29
N LEU A 14 43.23 -4.69 5.46
CA LEU A 14 42.05 -5.23 4.78
C LEU A 14 40.75 -4.61 5.32
N GLN A 15 40.62 -4.46 6.64
CA GLN A 15 39.43 -3.84 7.23
C GLN A 15 39.30 -2.36 6.84
N SER A 16 40.41 -1.60 6.83
CA SER A 16 40.36 -0.20 6.43
C SER A 16 40.03 -0.02 4.94
N SER A 17 40.53 -0.90 4.07
CA SER A 17 40.22 -0.86 2.64
C SER A 17 38.77 -1.27 2.33
N LEU A 18 38.21 -2.24 3.05
CA LEU A 18 36.78 -2.59 2.96
C LEU A 18 35.87 -1.44 3.39
N TYR A 19 36.20 -0.79 4.52
CA TYR A 19 35.44 0.35 5.03
C TYR A 19 35.46 1.55 4.08
N ALA A 20 36.63 1.84 3.48
CA ALA A 20 36.75 2.89 2.47
C ALA A 20 35.92 2.58 1.20
N ALA A 21 35.87 1.32 0.78
CA ALA A 21 35.06 0.90 -0.37
C ALA A 21 33.55 1.03 -0.10
N GLU A 22 33.10 0.74 1.12
CA GLU A 22 31.69 0.98 1.52
C GLU A 22 31.34 2.47 1.54
N GLN A 23 32.21 3.32 2.08
CA GLN A 23 31.99 4.77 2.07
C GLN A 23 31.98 5.34 0.65
N ALA A 24 32.86 4.87 -0.24
CA ALA A 24 32.87 5.29 -1.64
C ALA A 24 31.56 4.90 -2.36
N LYS A 25 31.04 3.69 -2.12
CA LYS A 25 29.73 3.25 -2.64
C LYS A 25 28.56 4.07 -2.10
N ALA A 26 28.61 4.48 -0.83
CA ALA A 26 27.58 5.34 -0.25
C ALA A 26 27.61 6.75 -0.86
N ALA A 27 28.82 7.33 -1.01
CA ALA A 27 29.00 8.65 -1.61
C ALA A 27 28.57 8.69 -3.09
N ASP A 28 28.85 7.63 -3.87
CA ASP A 28 28.43 7.51 -5.27
C ASP A 28 26.89 7.42 -5.40
N LYS A 29 26.24 6.66 -4.51
CA LYS A 29 24.77 6.62 -4.43
C LYS A 29 24.17 7.97 -4.06
N ASP A 30 24.76 8.70 -3.12
CA ASP A 30 24.31 10.04 -2.73
C ASP A 30 24.52 11.08 -3.85
N ALA A 31 25.59 10.95 -4.62
CA ALA A 31 25.86 11.79 -5.79
C ALA A 31 24.84 11.53 -6.92
N GLN A 32 24.59 10.26 -7.26
CA GLN A 32 23.56 9.87 -8.24
C GLN A 32 22.18 10.35 -7.83
N LYS A 33 21.80 10.23 -6.55
CA LYS A 33 20.50 10.70 -6.04
C LYS A 33 20.34 12.22 -6.17
N LYS A 34 21.41 12.98 -5.96
CA LYS A 34 21.41 14.45 -6.15
C LYS A 34 21.31 14.83 -7.63
N GLU A 35 22.01 14.13 -8.50
CA GLU A 35 22.01 14.37 -9.95
C GLU A 35 20.67 13.99 -10.60
N ASN A 36 20.07 12.87 -10.20
CA ASN A 36 18.75 12.46 -10.66
C ASN A 36 17.66 13.44 -10.22
N LYS A 37 17.73 13.94 -8.97
CA LYS A 37 16.84 14.99 -8.49
C LYS A 37 17.00 16.28 -9.31
N LYS A 38 18.21 16.60 -9.77
CA LYS A 38 18.51 17.74 -10.64
C LYS A 38 18.00 17.54 -12.08
N ASN A 39 17.95 16.29 -12.55
CA ASN A 39 17.50 15.90 -13.88
C ASN A 39 16.00 15.53 -13.95
N GLY A 40 15.25 15.74 -12.86
CA GLY A 40 13.80 15.47 -12.81
C GLY A 40 13.42 13.98 -12.85
N LYS A 41 14.35 13.08 -12.55
CA LYS A 41 14.09 11.63 -12.53
C LYS A 41 13.39 11.24 -11.23
N SER A 42 12.22 10.60 -11.33
CA SER A 42 11.44 10.15 -10.16
C SER A 42 12.13 9.00 -9.42
N LEU A 43 11.77 8.75 -8.16
CA LEU A 43 12.23 7.57 -7.42
C LEU A 43 12.02 6.28 -8.22
N PHE A 44 10.84 6.16 -8.85
CA PHE A 44 10.47 4.98 -9.62
C PHE A 44 11.35 4.82 -10.86
N TRP A 45 11.73 5.91 -11.52
CA TRP A 45 12.71 5.88 -12.60
C TRP A 45 14.08 5.36 -12.16
N GLU A 46 14.54 5.74 -10.95
CA GLU A 46 15.82 5.26 -10.40
C GLU A 46 15.77 3.76 -10.12
N ILE A 47 14.76 3.29 -9.40
CA ILE A 47 14.67 1.86 -9.00
C ILE A 47 14.46 0.94 -10.20
N THR A 48 13.85 1.43 -11.29
CA THR A 48 13.71 0.65 -12.51
C THR A 48 14.95 0.70 -13.40
N ASN A 49 16.02 1.40 -13.00
CA ASN A 49 17.21 1.68 -13.82
C ASN A 49 16.84 2.24 -15.21
N GLY A 50 15.82 3.11 -15.26
CA GLY A 50 15.32 3.68 -16.50
C GLY A 50 14.56 2.71 -17.42
N LYS A 51 14.22 1.50 -16.95
CA LYS A 51 13.20 0.70 -17.63
C LYS A 51 11.84 1.39 -17.50
N GLN A 52 11.10 1.41 -18.61
CA GLN A 52 9.83 2.12 -18.68
C GLN A 52 8.68 1.37 -18.02
N GLU A 53 8.76 0.04 -17.88
CA GLU A 53 7.65 -0.77 -17.37
C GLU A 53 8.11 -1.73 -16.26
N ALA A 54 7.35 -1.72 -15.16
CA ALA A 54 7.46 -2.63 -14.03
C ALA A 54 6.08 -2.75 -13.37
N TYR A 55 5.82 -3.89 -12.74
CA TYR A 55 4.70 -4.04 -11.83
C TYR A 55 5.04 -3.38 -10.50
N LEU A 56 4.04 -2.73 -9.91
CA LEU A 56 4.11 -2.15 -8.58
C LEU A 56 3.07 -2.82 -7.69
N PHE A 57 3.45 -3.15 -6.47
CA PHE A 57 2.60 -3.76 -5.47
C PHE A 57 2.61 -2.91 -4.20
N SER A 58 1.44 -2.42 -3.81
CA SER A 58 1.20 -1.76 -2.52
C SER A 58 0.91 -2.81 -1.46
N TYR A 59 1.56 -2.69 -0.30
CA TYR A 59 1.32 -3.62 0.82
C TYR A 59 1.52 -2.94 2.17
N PHE A 60 1.20 -3.69 3.23
CA PHE A 60 1.39 -3.30 4.62
C PHE A 60 2.15 -4.41 5.36
N LYS A 61 2.70 -4.11 6.54
CA LYS A 61 3.34 -5.11 7.41
C LYS A 61 2.74 -5.17 8.80
N GLY A 62 2.93 -6.34 9.42
CA GLY A 62 2.45 -6.61 10.78
C GLY A 62 0.94 -6.41 10.88
N ARG A 63 0.52 -5.58 11.83
CA ARG A 63 -0.91 -5.29 12.01
C ARG A 63 -1.47 -4.26 11.01
N GLY A 64 -0.62 -3.53 10.29
CA GLY A 64 -1.03 -2.44 9.40
C GLY A 64 -0.23 -1.17 9.68
N ASP A 65 1.10 -1.27 9.59
CA ASP A 65 2.04 -0.21 9.97
C ASP A 65 2.10 0.99 8.99
N GLY A 66 1.58 0.80 7.77
CA GLY A 66 1.52 1.82 6.73
C GLY A 66 1.71 1.26 5.33
N LEU A 67 1.78 2.18 4.37
CA LEU A 67 1.98 1.88 2.96
C LEU A 67 3.44 1.56 2.69
N HIS A 68 3.68 0.40 2.09
CA HIS A 68 4.95 0.00 1.51
C HIS A 68 4.76 -0.30 0.02
N PHE A 69 5.88 -0.32 -0.71
CA PHE A 69 5.90 -0.66 -2.12
C PHE A 69 6.91 -1.75 -2.42
N ALA A 70 6.54 -2.67 -3.31
CA ALA A 70 7.43 -3.61 -3.96
C ALA A 70 7.27 -3.47 -5.46
N TYR A 71 8.32 -3.77 -6.21
CA TYR A 71 8.30 -3.76 -7.66
C TYR A 71 8.81 -5.08 -8.23
N SER A 72 8.35 -5.40 -9.43
CA SER A 72 8.78 -6.56 -10.19
C SER A 72 8.82 -6.26 -11.68
N PHE A 73 9.75 -6.87 -12.41
CA PHE A 73 9.78 -6.79 -13.88
C PHE A 73 9.09 -7.99 -14.55
N ASP A 74 8.85 -9.06 -13.81
CA ASP A 74 8.29 -10.32 -14.33
C ASP A 74 6.99 -10.73 -13.61
N GLY A 75 6.60 -10.01 -12.56
CA GLY A 75 5.44 -10.31 -11.71
C GLY A 75 5.67 -11.49 -10.75
N LEU A 76 6.83 -12.14 -10.79
CA LEU A 76 7.15 -13.33 -10.00
C LEU A 76 8.18 -13.02 -8.90
N ILE A 77 9.20 -12.23 -9.21
CA ILE A 77 10.25 -11.85 -8.28
C ILE A 77 10.06 -10.40 -7.88
N TRP A 78 9.78 -10.18 -6.60
CA TRP A 78 9.46 -8.87 -6.04
C TRP A 78 10.61 -8.33 -5.17
N LYS A 79 10.90 -7.04 -5.31
CA LYS A 79 11.89 -6.32 -4.49
C LYS A 79 11.21 -5.14 -3.81
N SER A 80 11.46 -4.97 -2.51
CA SER A 80 10.94 -3.81 -1.79
C SER A 80 11.59 -2.51 -2.28
N VAL A 81 10.81 -1.44 -2.24
CA VAL A 81 11.26 -0.08 -2.59
C VAL A 81 11.88 0.57 -1.37
N GLN A 82 13.01 1.26 -1.55
CA GLN A 82 13.76 1.98 -0.50
C GLN A 82 13.99 1.16 0.79
N ASN A 83 14.40 -0.11 0.67
CA ASN A 83 14.63 -1.00 1.82
C ASN A 83 13.41 -1.13 2.74
N ASP A 84 12.24 -1.42 2.16
CA ASP A 84 11.00 -1.67 2.91
C ASP A 84 10.55 -0.46 3.74
N LYS A 85 10.66 0.72 3.11
CA LYS A 85 10.29 2.00 3.73
C LYS A 85 8.76 2.14 3.79
N ILE A 86 8.27 2.66 4.92
CA ILE A 86 6.90 3.16 5.05
C ILE A 86 6.78 4.52 4.33
N PHE A 87 5.95 4.58 3.30
CA PHE A 87 5.66 5.78 2.50
C PHE A 87 4.53 6.63 3.09
N LEU A 88 3.55 6.01 3.73
CA LEU A 88 2.46 6.69 4.42
C LEU A 88 2.09 5.92 5.68
N LYS A 89 2.12 6.59 6.84
CA LYS A 89 1.65 6.00 8.11
C LYS A 89 0.17 6.32 8.31
N PRO A 90 -0.69 5.38 8.75
CA PRO A 90 -2.09 5.65 9.01
C PRO A 90 -2.28 6.72 10.10
N GLN A 91 -3.20 7.65 9.87
CA GLN A 91 -3.62 8.67 10.83
C GLN A 91 -5.14 8.71 11.04
N VAL A 92 -5.90 8.07 10.15
CA VAL A 92 -7.37 7.93 10.22
C VAL A 92 -7.77 6.51 10.67
N GLY A 93 -9.04 6.33 11.04
CA GLY A 93 -9.50 5.17 11.80
C GLY A 93 -9.19 5.32 13.29
N LYS A 94 -10.07 4.82 14.16
CA LYS A 94 -9.88 4.81 15.62
C LYS A 94 -8.61 4.06 15.99
N GLU A 95 -8.29 3.01 15.24
CA GLU A 95 -7.11 2.18 15.46
C GLU A 95 -5.86 2.67 14.73
N LYS A 96 -6.00 3.65 13.82
CA LYS A 96 -4.93 4.10 12.93
C LYS A 96 -4.28 2.91 12.22
N LEU A 97 -5.11 2.17 11.50
CA LEU A 97 -4.72 0.97 10.77
C LEU A 97 -4.53 1.30 9.28
N MET A 98 -3.53 0.71 8.65
CA MET A 98 -3.46 0.64 7.18
C MET A 98 -3.24 -0.79 6.75
N ARG A 99 -4.31 -1.46 6.33
CA ARG A 99 -4.23 -2.76 5.68
C ARG A 99 -4.85 -2.70 4.29
N ASP A 100 -4.37 -3.60 3.44
CA ASP A 100 -4.92 -3.83 2.11
C ASP A 100 -4.97 -2.53 1.27
N PRO A 101 -3.86 -1.78 1.15
CA PRO A 101 -3.86 -0.54 0.37
C PRO A 101 -4.04 -0.85 -1.13
N SER A 102 -5.14 -0.40 -1.72
CA SER A 102 -5.45 -0.54 -3.14
C SER A 102 -5.33 0.81 -3.84
N ILE A 103 -4.54 0.86 -4.92
CA ILE A 103 -4.16 2.10 -5.61
C ILE A 103 -4.52 2.02 -7.10
N VAL A 104 -5.10 3.09 -7.63
CA VAL A 104 -5.31 3.28 -9.07
C VAL A 104 -4.90 4.67 -9.50
N GLN A 105 -4.38 4.81 -10.72
CA GLN A 105 -4.22 6.13 -11.34
C GLN A 105 -5.51 6.55 -12.05
N GLY A 106 -6.02 7.73 -11.69
CA GLY A 106 -7.21 8.34 -12.26
C GLY A 106 -6.96 9.00 -13.62
N PRO A 107 -8.05 9.40 -14.32
CA PRO A 107 -7.97 10.15 -15.58
C PRO A 107 -7.44 11.58 -15.40
N ASP A 108 -7.39 12.08 -14.16
CA ASP A 108 -6.80 13.35 -13.76
C ASP A 108 -5.27 13.27 -13.59
N GLY A 109 -4.68 12.07 -13.74
CA GLY A 109 -3.25 11.82 -13.57
C GLY A 109 -2.85 11.53 -12.13
N MET A 110 -3.77 11.59 -11.17
CA MET A 110 -3.51 11.37 -9.75
C MET A 110 -3.58 9.89 -9.42
N PHE A 111 -2.74 9.44 -8.47
CA PHE A 111 -2.90 8.15 -7.81
C PHE A 111 -3.86 8.29 -6.64
N HIS A 112 -4.88 7.46 -6.58
CA HIS A 112 -5.84 7.40 -5.49
C HIS A 112 -5.66 6.10 -4.75
N MET A 113 -5.72 6.14 -3.41
CA MET A 113 -5.56 5.00 -2.54
C MET A 113 -6.73 4.87 -1.58
N VAL A 114 -7.20 3.64 -1.39
CA VAL A 114 -8.10 3.25 -0.31
C VAL A 114 -7.49 2.12 0.52
N TRP A 115 -7.90 1.98 1.78
CA TRP A 115 -7.40 0.92 2.67
C TRP A 115 -8.35 0.64 3.84
N THR A 116 -8.17 -0.49 4.51
CA THR A 116 -8.84 -0.84 5.76
C THR A 116 -8.28 0.01 6.92
N SER A 117 -9.11 0.91 7.50
CA SER A 117 -8.72 1.86 8.56
C SER A 117 -8.88 1.37 10.00
N GLY A 118 -9.61 0.28 10.21
CA GLY A 118 -9.81 -0.35 11.52
C GLY A 118 -10.51 -1.71 11.45
N TRP A 119 -10.49 -2.48 12.53
CA TRP A 119 -11.12 -3.82 12.53
C TRP A 119 -12.64 -3.75 12.64
N LYS A 120 -13.16 -2.83 13.47
CA LYS A 120 -14.60 -2.69 13.75
C LYS A 120 -15.12 -1.30 13.42
N GLU A 121 -15.05 -0.95 12.14
CA GLU A 121 -15.42 0.36 11.62
C GLU A 121 -16.30 0.26 10.37
N ASN A 122 -17.07 1.33 10.13
CA ASN A 122 -17.98 1.46 8.99
C ASN A 122 -17.43 2.40 7.90
N ASN A 123 -16.12 2.65 7.95
CA ASN A 123 -15.40 3.55 7.07
C ASN A 123 -14.14 2.86 6.53
N ILE A 124 -13.56 3.47 5.50
CA ILE A 124 -12.26 3.11 4.92
C ILE A 124 -11.41 4.37 4.83
N GLY A 125 -10.10 4.22 4.78
CA GLY A 125 -9.19 5.34 4.57
C GLY A 125 -9.09 5.74 3.10
N TYR A 126 -8.79 7.02 2.85
CA TYR A 126 -8.54 7.58 1.52
C TYR A 126 -7.40 8.61 1.54
N ALA A 127 -6.58 8.59 0.50
CA ALA A 127 -5.58 9.62 0.19
C ALA A 127 -5.25 9.59 -1.30
N TYR A 128 -4.65 10.66 -1.80
CA TYR A 128 -4.18 10.73 -3.19
C TYR A 128 -2.75 11.26 -3.28
N SER A 129 -2.09 11.03 -4.41
CA SER A 129 -0.70 11.41 -4.66
C SER A 129 -0.45 11.69 -6.13
N GLU A 130 0.44 12.63 -6.44
CA GLU A 130 0.92 12.86 -7.82
C GLU A 130 2.04 11.89 -8.22
N ASP A 131 2.77 11.36 -7.23
CA ASP A 131 4.06 10.70 -7.47
C ASP A 131 4.28 9.40 -6.66
N LEU A 132 3.25 8.94 -5.93
CA LEU A 132 3.25 7.79 -5.01
C LEU A 132 4.18 7.96 -3.79
N ILE A 133 4.80 9.12 -3.61
CA ILE A 133 5.74 9.40 -2.52
C ILE A 133 5.15 10.41 -1.55
N HIS A 134 4.59 11.49 -2.08
CA HIS A 134 3.97 12.55 -1.32
C HIS A 134 2.45 12.40 -1.40
N TRP A 135 1.85 12.10 -0.26
CA TRP A 135 0.43 11.82 -0.15
C TRP A 135 -0.30 13.02 0.46
N SER A 136 -1.55 13.20 0.04
CA SER A 136 -2.48 14.18 0.61
C SER A 136 -2.71 13.93 2.10
N GLU A 137 -3.39 14.88 2.75
CA GLU A 137 -4.04 14.60 4.03
C GLU A 137 -4.97 13.38 3.88
N GLN A 138 -4.97 12.51 4.89
CA GLN A 138 -5.80 11.31 4.92
C GLN A 138 -7.23 11.66 5.30
N GLN A 139 -8.17 11.01 4.66
CA GLN A 139 -9.60 11.16 4.88
C GLN A 139 -10.22 9.80 5.20
N GLU A 140 -11.42 9.82 5.79
CA GLU A 140 -12.25 8.63 5.91
C GLU A 140 -13.42 8.72 4.93
N ILE A 141 -13.69 7.62 4.23
CA ILE A 141 -14.90 7.47 3.43
C ILE A 141 -15.87 6.60 4.23
N PRO A 142 -17.03 7.15 4.66
CA PRO A 142 -18.01 6.43 5.50
C PRO A 142 -18.90 5.47 4.68
N VAL A 143 -18.28 4.49 4.01
CA VAL A 143 -18.94 3.61 3.02
C VAL A 143 -20.11 2.80 3.56
N MET A 144 -20.15 2.52 4.88
CA MET A 144 -21.23 1.79 5.55
C MET A 144 -21.89 2.57 6.68
N ALA A 145 -21.70 3.89 6.79
CA ALA A 145 -22.27 4.67 7.91
C ALA A 145 -23.80 4.69 7.98
N HIS A 146 -24.48 4.32 6.90
CA HIS A 146 -25.94 4.18 6.83
C HIS A 146 -26.44 2.86 7.44
N GLU A 147 -25.55 1.90 7.68
CA GLU A 147 -25.88 0.54 8.15
C GLU A 147 -25.46 0.38 9.62
N PRO A 148 -26.39 0.50 10.58
CA PRO A 148 -26.07 0.48 12.01
C PRO A 148 -25.52 -0.87 12.48
N ASN A 149 -25.84 -1.95 11.78
CA ASN A 149 -25.38 -3.30 12.12
C ASN A 149 -24.12 -3.70 11.35
N CYS A 150 -23.47 -2.75 10.65
CA CYS A 150 -22.20 -2.97 9.99
C CYS A 150 -21.12 -3.25 11.03
N GLN A 151 -20.47 -4.41 10.91
CA GLN A 151 -19.37 -4.78 11.80
C GLN A 151 -18.03 -4.26 11.29
N ASN A 152 -17.84 -4.18 9.96
CA ASN A 152 -16.54 -3.92 9.36
C ASN A 152 -16.61 -3.41 7.91
N CYS A 153 -15.54 -2.75 7.45
CA CYS A 153 -15.27 -2.45 6.03
C CYS A 153 -13.83 -2.84 5.71
N TRP A 154 -13.64 -4.02 5.11
CA TRP A 154 -12.31 -4.63 4.94
C TRP A 154 -11.93 -4.84 3.48
N ALA A 155 -10.61 -4.85 3.25
CA ALA A 155 -9.95 -5.12 1.98
C ALA A 155 -10.59 -4.36 0.80
N PRO A 156 -10.61 -3.02 0.84
CA PRO A 156 -11.21 -2.26 -0.24
C PRO A 156 -10.34 -2.33 -1.50
N GLU A 157 -10.95 -2.70 -2.62
CA GLU A 157 -10.35 -2.68 -3.94
C GLU A 157 -10.86 -1.49 -4.77
N LEU A 158 -9.94 -0.79 -5.42
CA LEU A 158 -10.21 0.44 -6.16
C LEU A 158 -9.79 0.30 -7.63
N PHE A 159 -10.73 0.57 -8.54
CA PHE A 159 -10.43 0.67 -9.96
C PHE A 159 -11.22 1.79 -10.64
N TYR A 160 -10.71 2.26 -11.77
CA TYR A 160 -11.37 3.26 -12.60
C TYR A 160 -11.98 2.59 -13.84
N ASP A 161 -13.30 2.67 -13.97
CA ASP A 161 -14.01 2.21 -15.17
C ASP A 161 -14.11 3.35 -16.20
N LYS A 162 -13.46 3.14 -17.35
CA LYS A 162 -13.45 4.11 -18.46
C LYS A 162 -14.82 4.27 -19.12
N ALA A 163 -15.65 3.24 -19.12
CA ALA A 163 -16.96 3.27 -19.79
C ALA A 163 -17.94 4.19 -19.03
N SER A 164 -18.07 3.99 -17.72
CA SER A 164 -18.92 4.83 -16.86
C SER A 164 -18.24 6.12 -16.40
N LYS A 165 -16.92 6.24 -16.59
CA LYS A 165 -16.07 7.35 -16.12
C LYS A 165 -16.16 7.55 -14.61
N LYS A 166 -16.08 6.46 -13.87
CA LYS A 166 -16.20 6.43 -12.41
C LYS A 166 -15.14 5.53 -11.79
N PHE A 167 -14.74 5.89 -10.58
CA PHE A 167 -14.07 4.98 -9.68
C PHE A 167 -15.11 4.06 -9.03
N TYR A 168 -14.76 2.79 -8.94
CA TYR A 168 -15.47 1.77 -8.19
C TYR A 168 -14.62 1.42 -6.99
N ILE A 169 -15.25 1.38 -5.82
CA ILE A 169 -14.65 0.91 -4.58
C ILE A 169 -15.48 -0.29 -4.15
N ILE A 170 -14.86 -1.46 -4.04
CA ILE A 170 -15.48 -2.71 -3.60
C ILE A 170 -14.85 -3.10 -2.28
N TRP A 171 -15.62 -3.56 -1.30
CA TRP A 171 -15.09 -4.01 -0.01
C TRP A 171 -15.96 -5.12 0.58
N ALA A 172 -15.41 -5.81 1.59
CA ALA A 172 -16.12 -6.84 2.33
C ALA A 172 -16.73 -6.28 3.63
N THR A 173 -18.00 -6.57 3.89
CA THR A 173 -18.69 -6.20 5.12
C THR A 173 -19.55 -7.35 5.64
N THR A 174 -19.49 -7.59 6.95
CA THR A 174 -20.50 -8.33 7.69
C THR A 174 -21.53 -7.35 8.24
N ILE A 175 -22.82 -7.66 8.04
CA ILE A 175 -23.94 -6.98 8.68
C ILE A 175 -24.54 -7.97 9.68
N GLU A 176 -24.52 -7.62 10.95
CA GLU A 176 -24.99 -8.47 12.04
C GLU A 176 -26.45 -8.91 11.80
N GLY A 177 -26.70 -10.22 11.92
CA GLY A 177 -28.03 -10.82 11.75
C GLY A 177 -28.54 -10.89 10.31
N LYS A 178 -27.81 -10.37 9.31
CA LYS A 178 -28.26 -10.39 7.90
C LYS A 178 -27.97 -11.71 7.21
N TYR A 179 -26.82 -12.31 7.48
CA TYR A 179 -26.39 -13.57 6.89
C TYR A 179 -25.88 -14.51 7.98
N GLU A 180 -26.07 -15.81 7.79
CA GLU A 180 -25.56 -16.82 8.70
C GLU A 180 -24.05 -16.98 8.51
N ALA A 181 -23.31 -16.96 9.62
CA ALA A 181 -21.90 -17.28 9.62
C ALA A 181 -21.71 -18.79 9.40
N ALA A 182 -20.59 -19.16 8.78
CA ALA A 182 -20.25 -20.57 8.61
C ALA A 182 -20.11 -21.27 9.98
N PRO A 183 -20.50 -22.56 10.10
CA PRO A 183 -20.32 -23.31 11.34
C PRO A 183 -18.87 -23.25 11.83
N GLY A 184 -18.67 -22.91 13.10
CA GLY A 184 -17.34 -22.77 13.71
C GLY A 184 -16.67 -21.40 13.56
N ASN A 185 -17.34 -20.41 12.94
CA ASN A 185 -16.88 -19.02 12.99
C ASN A 185 -17.30 -18.36 14.31
N GLU A 186 -16.39 -18.34 15.29
CA GLU A 186 -16.63 -17.76 16.63
C GLU A 186 -16.92 -16.25 16.59
N ASP A 187 -16.34 -15.53 15.63
CA ASP A 187 -16.55 -14.09 15.45
C ASP A 187 -17.82 -13.76 14.64
N GLN A 188 -18.53 -14.78 14.16
CA GLN A 188 -19.79 -14.67 13.40
C GLN A 188 -19.72 -13.79 12.15
N TYR A 189 -18.54 -13.66 11.54
CA TYR A 189 -18.40 -12.95 10.27
C TYR A 189 -19.07 -13.71 9.11
N ALA A 190 -19.91 -13.00 8.37
CA ALA A 190 -20.66 -13.50 7.22
C ALA A 190 -20.59 -12.45 6.10
N HIS A 191 -19.39 -12.25 5.57
CA HIS A 191 -19.10 -11.15 4.66
C HIS A 191 -19.82 -11.31 3.33
N ARG A 192 -20.23 -10.17 2.77
CA ARG A 192 -20.55 -9.98 1.36
C ARG A 192 -19.74 -8.84 0.79
N LEU A 193 -19.55 -8.85 -0.53
CA LEU A 193 -18.92 -7.74 -1.21
C LEU A 193 -19.95 -6.67 -1.50
N TYR A 194 -19.64 -5.44 -1.11
CA TYR A 194 -20.42 -4.24 -1.39
C TYR A 194 -19.58 -3.29 -2.23
N TYR A 195 -20.24 -2.36 -2.90
CA TYR A 195 -19.55 -1.35 -3.67
C TYR A 195 -20.24 0.00 -3.64
N THR A 196 -19.47 1.04 -3.91
CA THR A 196 -19.94 2.38 -4.24
C THR A 196 -19.17 2.89 -5.47
N THR A 197 -19.68 3.97 -6.06
CA THR A 197 -18.98 4.66 -7.14
C THR A 197 -18.84 6.15 -6.85
N THR A 198 -17.76 6.73 -7.34
CA THR A 198 -17.49 8.17 -7.26
C THR A 198 -16.82 8.67 -8.53
N LYS A 199 -16.90 9.97 -8.79
CA LYS A 199 -16.11 10.64 -9.83
C LYS A 199 -14.96 11.46 -9.25
N ASP A 200 -15.02 11.81 -7.97
CA ASP A 200 -14.23 12.89 -7.38
C ASP A 200 -13.77 12.62 -5.94
N PHE A 201 -14.12 11.46 -5.37
CA PHE A 201 -13.87 11.09 -3.97
C PHE A 201 -14.45 12.07 -2.94
N LYS A 202 -15.44 12.88 -3.35
CA LYS A 202 -16.20 13.78 -2.47
C LYS A 202 -17.66 13.37 -2.39
N SER A 203 -18.21 12.94 -3.53
CA SER A 203 -19.58 12.47 -3.65
C SER A 203 -19.60 10.99 -4.03
N PHE A 204 -20.42 10.22 -3.33
CA PHE A 204 -20.52 8.77 -3.51
C PHE A 204 -21.95 8.37 -3.84
N ALA A 205 -22.09 7.40 -4.74
CA ALA A 205 -23.37 6.74 -4.94
C ALA A 205 -23.76 5.97 -3.66
N PRO A 206 -25.06 5.71 -3.43
CA PRO A 206 -25.47 4.81 -2.37
C PRO A 206 -24.77 3.45 -2.51
N THR A 207 -24.34 2.89 -1.38
CA THR A 207 -23.75 1.55 -1.33
C THR A 207 -24.71 0.50 -1.85
N GLN A 208 -24.20 -0.45 -2.62
CA GLN A 208 -24.96 -1.57 -3.18
C GLN A 208 -24.25 -2.89 -2.93
N LEU A 209 -25.02 -3.98 -2.85
CA LEU A 209 -24.48 -5.34 -2.85
C LEU A 209 -23.83 -5.61 -4.22
N TRP A 210 -22.56 -6.02 -4.20
CA TRP A 210 -21.81 -6.38 -5.40
C TRP A 210 -21.91 -7.89 -5.67
N TYR A 211 -21.60 -8.70 -4.66
CA TYR A 211 -21.50 -10.15 -4.83
C TYR A 211 -21.97 -10.91 -3.60
N ASP A 212 -22.85 -11.88 -3.84
CA ASP A 212 -23.39 -12.81 -2.86
C ASP A 212 -23.57 -14.20 -3.50
N PRO A 213 -22.63 -15.13 -3.28
CA PRO A 213 -22.75 -16.49 -3.78
C PRO A 213 -23.46 -17.44 -2.79
N GLY A 214 -24.07 -16.92 -1.72
CA GLY A 214 -24.69 -17.74 -0.66
C GLY A 214 -23.73 -18.19 0.44
N PHE A 215 -22.46 -17.80 0.40
CA PHE A 215 -21.47 -18.06 1.47
C PHE A 215 -20.58 -16.82 1.70
N SER A 216 -19.86 -16.81 2.83
CA SER A 216 -18.99 -15.69 3.21
C SER A 216 -17.84 -15.49 2.21
N VAL A 217 -17.66 -14.26 1.73
CA VAL A 217 -16.58 -13.89 0.81
C VAL A 217 -15.91 -12.60 1.27
N ILE A 218 -14.57 -12.61 1.27
CA ILE A 218 -13.69 -11.51 1.66
C ILE A 218 -12.52 -11.44 0.65
N ASP A 219 -11.81 -10.31 0.61
CA ASP A 219 -10.68 -10.02 -0.28
C ASP A 219 -11.07 -10.16 -1.78
N ALA A 220 -11.68 -9.09 -2.31
CA ALA A 220 -12.33 -9.02 -3.62
C ALA A 220 -11.38 -9.14 -4.83
#